data_AF-A0AAJ5VTX8-F1
#
_entry.id   AF-A0AAJ5VTX8-F1
#
_cell.length_a   1.000
_cell.length_b   1.000
_cell.length_c   1.000
_cell.angle_alpha   90.00
_cell.angle_beta   90.00
_cell.angle_gamma   90.00
#
_symmetry.space_group_name_H-M   'P 1'
#
loop_
_entity.id
_entity.type
_entity.pdbx_description
1 polymer ?
#
loop_
_entity_poly.entity_id
_entity_poly.type
_entity_poly.pdbx_seq_one_letter_code
_entity_poly.pdbx_strand_id
1 'polypeptide(L)'
;MRIWRLASEAYAGWLMILRGEAGWRERFSLNAAGLLSGLVIFFFAAFLAIALGSIVLAMPDVFGVLDLLLVHAIWVLAFWATIKATKMALKDEVATLDLLVPGIYLLVGYLVVGSVLNLILAPLVQLLTLLLAWPIYRLGRMATEWNKGITAAFAAATVLLLVAVPQALYMLSSVPV
;
A
#
# COMPACT_ATOMS: atom_id res chain seq x y z
N MET A 1 -8.95 21.53 -6.54
CA MET A 1 -7.66 21.23 -5.87
C MET A 1 -7.01 20.02 -6.54
N ARG A 2 -5.73 20.10 -6.94
CA ARG A 2 -5.05 19.09 -7.79
C ARG A 2 -4.95 17.69 -7.14
N ILE A 3 -4.77 17.64 -5.82
CA ILE A 3 -4.68 16.39 -5.04
C ILE A 3 -5.99 15.61 -5.05
N TRP A 4 -7.12 16.30 -4.83
CA TRP A 4 -8.45 15.69 -4.84
C TRP A 4 -8.76 15.00 -6.18
N ARG A 5 -8.38 15.67 -7.28
CA ARG A 5 -8.54 15.11 -8.63
C ARG A 5 -7.71 13.84 -8.83
N LEU A 6 -6.46 13.81 -8.37
CA LEU A 6 -5.62 12.62 -8.46
C LEU A 6 -6.20 11.45 -7.66
N ALA A 7 -6.69 11.71 -6.44
CA ALA A 7 -7.34 10.71 -5.62
C ALA A 7 -8.63 10.18 -6.25
N SER A 8 -9.46 11.06 -6.83
CA SER A 8 -10.72 10.63 -7.49
C SER A 8 -10.46 9.85 -8.78
N GLU A 9 -9.47 10.26 -9.58
CA GLU A 9 -9.04 9.51 -10.77
C GLU A 9 -8.48 8.14 -10.36
N ALA A 10 -7.61 8.07 -9.34
CA ALA A 10 -7.08 6.81 -8.83
C ALA A 10 -8.18 5.88 -8.27
N TYR A 11 -9.18 6.42 -7.58
CA TYR A 11 -10.33 5.66 -7.10
C TYR A 11 -11.14 5.07 -8.28
N ALA A 12 -11.40 5.87 -9.31
CA ALA A 12 -12.05 5.38 -10.53
C ALA A 12 -11.22 4.29 -11.21
N GLY A 13 -9.91 4.46 -11.31
CA GLY A 13 -8.98 3.44 -11.84
C GLY A 13 -9.03 2.13 -11.04
N TRP A 14 -9.11 2.21 -9.71
CA TRP A 14 -9.28 1.05 -8.85
C TRP A 14 -10.61 0.34 -9.05
N LEU A 15 -11.71 1.07 -9.20
CA LEU A 15 -13.01 0.47 -9.54
C LEU A 15 -12.94 -0.29 -10.87
N MET A 16 -12.27 0.27 -11.88
CA MET A 16 -12.05 -0.39 -13.17
C MET A 16 -11.22 -1.67 -13.02
N ILE A 17 -10.13 -1.65 -12.24
CA ILE A 17 -9.30 -2.84 -11.93
C ILE A 17 -10.14 -3.95 -11.26
N LEU A 18 -10.94 -3.58 -10.26
CA LEU A 18 -11.79 -4.53 -9.53
C LEU A 18 -12.86 -5.15 -10.43
N ARG A 19 -13.45 -4.37 -11.35
CA ARG A 19 -14.42 -4.83 -12.33
C ARG A 19 -13.80 -5.57 -13.52
N GLY A 20 -12.51 -5.40 -13.76
CA GLY A 20 -11.81 -5.99 -14.90
C GLY A 20 -11.99 -5.20 -16.20
N GLU A 21 -12.29 -3.91 -16.09
CA GLU A 21 -12.47 -3.01 -17.22
C GLU A 21 -11.11 -2.58 -17.80
N ALA A 22 -11.04 -2.48 -19.12
CA ALA A 22 -9.87 -1.93 -19.83
C ALA A 22 -9.77 -0.40 -19.64
N GLY A 23 -8.63 0.20 -19.96
CA GLY A 23 -8.42 1.66 -19.85
C GLY A 23 -8.11 2.17 -18.44
N TRP A 24 -8.00 1.29 -17.44
CA TRP A 24 -7.65 1.68 -16.06
C TRP A 24 -6.31 2.44 -15.98
N ARG A 25 -5.35 2.14 -16.86
CA ARG A 25 -4.03 2.80 -16.91
C ARG A 25 -4.12 4.31 -17.10
N GLU A 26 -5.10 4.78 -17.87
CA GLU A 26 -5.32 6.21 -18.16
C GLU A 26 -5.76 7.00 -16.92
N ARG A 27 -6.26 6.29 -15.90
CA ARG A 27 -6.66 6.88 -14.61
C ARG A 27 -5.48 7.07 -13.66
N PHE A 28 -4.31 6.54 -14.00
CA PHE A 28 -3.09 6.68 -13.22
C PHE A 28 -2.02 7.42 -14.00
N SER A 29 -1.31 8.32 -13.33
CA SER A 29 -0.08 8.91 -13.90
C SER A 29 1.07 7.92 -13.76
N LEU A 30 1.23 6.99 -14.70
CA LEU A 30 2.24 5.91 -14.69
C LEU A 30 3.65 6.41 -15.07
N ASN A 31 4.14 7.42 -14.36
CA ASN A 31 5.46 8.03 -14.56
C ASN A 31 6.09 8.44 -13.22
N ALA A 32 7.32 8.94 -13.24
CA ALA A 32 8.03 9.35 -12.03
C ALA A 32 7.30 10.47 -11.25
N ALA A 33 6.67 11.42 -11.95
CA ALA A 33 5.92 12.50 -11.32
C ALA A 33 4.63 11.99 -10.64
N GLY A 34 3.96 11.01 -11.24
CA GLY A 34 2.79 10.35 -10.66
C GLY A 34 3.15 9.47 -9.47
N LEU A 35 4.29 8.78 -9.52
CA LEU A 35 4.86 8.07 -8.36
C LEU A 35 5.12 9.03 -7.21
N LEU A 36 5.82 10.14 -7.47
CA LEU A 36 6.10 11.15 -6.46
C LEU A 36 4.80 11.72 -5.86
N SER A 37 3.81 12.01 -6.70
CA SER A 37 2.49 12.49 -6.25
C SER A 37 1.80 11.46 -5.36
N GLY A 38 1.82 10.18 -5.74
CA GLY A 38 1.27 9.09 -4.94
C GLY A 38 1.97 8.95 -3.59
N LEU A 39 3.31 9.06 -3.55
CA LEU A 39 4.09 9.02 -2.31
C LEU A 39 3.77 10.20 -1.39
N VAL A 40 3.65 11.42 -1.92
CA VAL A 40 3.25 12.59 -1.13
C VAL A 40 1.88 12.39 -0.51
N ILE A 41 0.91 11.89 -1.29
CA ILE A 41 -0.43 11.58 -0.79
C ILE A 41 -0.38 10.48 0.27
N PHE A 42 0.44 9.45 0.06
CA PHE A 42 0.65 8.37 1.02
C PHE A 42 1.22 8.83 2.35
N PHE A 43 2.31 9.62 2.34
CA PHE A 43 2.89 10.14 3.58
C PHE A 43 1.96 11.14 4.28
N PHE A 44 1.20 11.93 3.51
CA PHE A 44 0.16 12.78 4.10
C PHE A 44 -0.95 11.95 4.77
N ALA A 45 -1.42 10.88 4.12
CA ALA A 45 -2.41 9.97 4.70
C ALA A 45 -1.85 9.21 5.92
N ALA A 46 -0.58 8.79 5.89
CA ALA A 46 0.09 8.17 7.02
C ALA A 46 0.22 9.13 8.21
N PHE A 47 0.57 10.39 7.95
CA PHE A 47 0.59 11.41 8.99
C PHE A 47 -0.80 11.62 9.61
N LEU A 48 -1.85 11.71 8.79
CA LEU A 48 -3.22 11.78 9.29
C LEU A 48 -3.64 10.53 10.07
N ALA A 49 -3.22 9.34 9.63
CA ALA A 49 -3.45 8.09 10.35
C ALA A 49 -2.83 8.11 11.75
N ILE A 50 -1.59 8.59 11.87
CA ILE A 50 -0.89 8.75 13.15
C ILE A 50 -1.62 9.77 14.04
N ALA A 51 -2.04 10.90 13.47
CA ALA A 51 -2.79 11.93 14.20
C ALA A 51 -4.14 11.39 14.71
N LEU A 52 -4.86 10.62 13.90
CA LEU A 52 -6.10 9.95 14.31
C LEU A 52 -5.86 8.90 15.39
N GLY A 53 -4.81 8.08 15.25
CA GLY A 53 -4.40 7.13 16.29
C GLY A 53 -4.09 7.81 17.62
N SER A 54 -3.56 9.04 17.57
CA SER A 54 -3.24 9.89 18.73
C SER A 54 -4.48 10.47 19.44
N ILE A 55 -5.70 10.21 18.95
CA ILE A 55 -6.93 10.51 19.69
C ILE A 55 -7.13 9.47 20.81
N VAL A 56 -6.74 8.23 20.54
CA VAL A 56 -6.89 7.09 21.46
C VAL A 56 -5.61 6.85 22.26
N LEU A 57 -4.46 7.02 21.60
CA LEU A 57 -3.12 6.91 22.19
C LEU A 57 -2.57 8.31 22.48
N ALA A 58 -1.68 8.50 23.46
CA ALA A 58 -1.04 9.79 23.65
C ALA A 58 -0.27 10.22 22.38
N MET A 59 -0.28 11.52 22.06
CA MET A 59 0.40 12.03 20.87
C MET A 59 1.91 11.77 20.99
N PRO A 60 2.53 11.11 19.99
CA PRO A 60 3.98 10.94 19.98
C PRO A 60 4.69 12.27 19.92
N ASP A 61 5.93 12.30 20.41
CA ASP A 61 6.84 13.41 20.15
C ASP A 61 7.27 13.44 18.67
N VAL A 62 8.04 14.45 18.29
CA VAL A 62 8.47 14.63 16.89
C VAL A 62 9.23 13.41 16.38
N PHE A 63 10.08 12.80 17.21
CA PHE A 63 10.83 11.61 16.83
C PHE A 63 9.92 10.39 16.69
N GLY A 64 8.95 10.19 17.58
CA GLY A 64 7.96 9.12 17.44
C GLY A 64 7.11 9.24 16.17
N VAL A 65 6.75 10.46 15.74
CA VAL A 65 6.07 10.66 14.45
C VAL A 65 6.98 10.26 13.29
N LEU A 66 8.26 10.65 13.31
CA LEU A 66 9.23 10.27 12.27
C LEU A 66 9.44 8.76 12.20
N ASP A 67 9.52 8.08 13.35
CA ASP A 67 9.65 6.62 13.41
C ASP A 67 8.42 5.93 12.81
N LEU A 68 7.22 6.39 13.14
CA LEU A 68 5.99 5.86 12.56
C LEU A 68 5.92 6.11 11.05
N LEU A 69 6.33 7.29 10.55
CA LEU A 69 6.40 7.54 9.11
C LEU A 69 7.45 6.66 8.42
N LEU A 70 8.57 6.38 9.09
CA LEU A 70 9.58 5.45 8.59
C LEU A 70 9.02 4.02 8.45
N VAL A 71 8.25 3.55 9.43
CA VAL A 71 7.54 2.26 9.34
C VAL A 71 6.61 2.22 8.12
N HIS A 72 5.90 3.32 7.83
CA HIS A 72 5.06 3.42 6.64
C HIS A 72 5.87 3.46 5.34
N ALA A 73 7.04 4.10 5.33
CA ALA A 73 7.96 4.06 4.19
C ALA A 73 8.41 2.62 3.89
N ILE A 74 8.66 1.84 4.95
CA ILE A 74 9.05 0.44 4.83
C ILE A 74 7.93 -0.40 4.19
N TRP A 75 6.65 -0.07 4.37
CA TRP A 75 5.56 -0.77 3.67
C TRP A 75 5.60 -0.57 2.15
N VAL A 76 5.88 0.65 1.72
CA VAL A 76 6.07 0.96 0.30
C VAL A 76 7.27 0.21 -0.25
N LEU A 77 8.37 0.16 0.50
CA LEU A 77 9.56 -0.62 0.13
C LEU A 77 9.28 -2.12 0.08
N ALA A 78 8.52 -2.68 1.02
CA ALA A 78 8.12 -4.08 1.03
C ALA A 78 7.28 -4.41 -0.21
N PHE A 79 6.32 -3.54 -0.55
CA PHE A 79 5.52 -3.70 -1.76
C PHE A 79 6.40 -3.65 -3.02
N TRP A 80 7.27 -2.64 -3.13
CA TRP A 80 8.22 -2.53 -4.24
C TRP A 80 9.16 -3.75 -4.34
N ALA A 81 9.66 -4.24 -3.21
CA ALA A 81 10.52 -5.41 -3.13
C ALA A 81 9.79 -6.66 -3.61
N THR A 82 8.52 -6.87 -3.24
CA THR A 82 7.73 -8.00 -3.77
C THR A 82 7.57 -7.92 -5.28
N ILE A 83 7.29 -6.74 -5.84
CA ILE A 83 7.20 -6.56 -7.29
C ILE A 83 8.53 -6.93 -7.94
N LYS A 84 9.65 -6.37 -7.45
CA LYS A 84 10.98 -6.63 -8.02
C LYS A 84 11.38 -8.11 -7.90
N ALA A 85 11.16 -8.73 -6.75
CA ALA A 85 11.47 -10.13 -6.52
C ALA A 85 10.68 -11.04 -7.46
N THR A 86 9.35 -10.82 -7.58
CA THR A 86 8.51 -11.60 -8.50
C THR A 86 8.93 -11.38 -9.95
N LYS A 87 9.14 -10.13 -10.38
CA LYS A 87 9.61 -9.82 -11.73
C LYS A 87 10.96 -10.47 -12.05
N MET A 88 11.91 -10.44 -11.11
CA MET A 88 13.24 -11.02 -11.27
C MET A 88 13.16 -12.55 -11.38
N ALA A 89 12.34 -13.19 -10.53
CA ALA A 89 12.13 -14.64 -10.57
C ALA A 89 11.52 -15.10 -11.91
N LEU A 90 10.64 -14.28 -12.49
CA LEU A 90 9.96 -14.56 -13.76
C LEU A 90 10.68 -14.04 -14.99
N LYS A 91 11.75 -13.25 -14.82
CA LYS A 91 12.44 -12.50 -15.88
C LYS A 91 11.47 -11.65 -16.73
N ASP A 92 10.48 -11.06 -16.07
CA ASP A 92 9.42 -10.30 -16.73
C ASP A 92 9.84 -8.83 -16.98
N GLU A 93 9.44 -8.28 -18.13
CA GLU A 93 9.76 -6.92 -18.55
C GLU A 93 8.67 -5.90 -18.21
N VAL A 94 7.50 -6.31 -17.70
CA VAL A 94 6.38 -5.41 -17.34
C VAL A 94 6.86 -4.17 -16.56
N ALA A 95 6.41 -2.98 -16.96
CA ALA A 95 6.82 -1.73 -16.33
C ALA A 95 6.50 -1.77 -14.82
N THR A 96 7.52 -1.55 -13.96
CA THR A 96 7.34 -1.59 -12.50
C THR A 96 6.31 -0.55 -12.03
N LEU A 97 6.19 0.58 -12.73
CA LEU A 97 5.23 1.64 -12.40
C LEU A 97 3.77 1.22 -12.58
N ASP A 98 3.47 0.28 -13.48
CA ASP A 98 2.11 -0.25 -13.71
C ASP A 98 1.55 -0.96 -12.48
N LEU A 99 2.43 -1.51 -11.64
CA LEU A 99 2.07 -2.14 -10.36
C LEU A 99 2.25 -1.16 -9.20
N LEU A 100 3.37 -0.43 -9.19
CA LEU A 100 3.76 0.38 -8.05
C LEU A 100 2.82 1.57 -7.83
N VAL A 101 2.47 2.32 -8.88
CA VAL A 101 1.65 3.54 -8.74
C VAL A 101 0.24 3.20 -8.27
N PRO A 102 -0.52 2.29 -8.91
CA PRO A 102 -1.83 1.90 -8.40
C PRO A 102 -1.75 1.30 -6.99
N GLY A 103 -0.73 0.48 -6.72
CA GLY A 103 -0.54 -0.13 -5.41
C GLY A 103 -0.27 0.88 -4.30
N ILE A 104 0.45 1.99 -4.56
CA ILE A 104 0.58 3.08 -3.59
C ILE A 104 -0.79 3.69 -3.29
N TYR A 105 -1.63 3.97 -4.30
CA TYR A 105 -2.99 4.46 -4.06
C TYR A 105 -3.88 3.46 -3.30
N LEU A 106 -3.66 2.15 -3.47
CA LEU A 106 -4.31 1.14 -2.65
C LEU A 106 -3.87 1.25 -1.19
N LEU A 107 -2.57 1.41 -0.95
CA LEU A 107 -2.04 1.60 0.39
C LEU A 107 -2.56 2.91 1.03
N VAL A 108 -2.77 3.98 0.24
CA VAL A 108 -3.48 5.19 0.73
C VAL A 108 -4.89 4.83 1.20
N GLY A 109 -5.67 4.13 0.37
CA GLY A 109 -7.01 3.69 0.73
C GLY A 109 -7.01 2.82 2.00
N TYR A 110 -6.04 1.92 2.09
CA TYR A 110 -5.82 1.09 3.28
C TYR A 110 -5.54 1.92 4.53
N LEU A 111 -4.69 2.94 4.46
CA LEU A 111 -4.40 3.81 5.60
C LEU A 111 -5.64 4.57 6.06
N VAL A 112 -6.39 5.15 5.12
CA VAL A 112 -7.60 5.92 5.46
C VAL A 112 -8.65 5.02 6.10
N VAL A 113 -8.98 3.89 5.46
CA VAL A 113 -9.99 2.96 5.97
C VAL A 113 -9.50 2.30 7.26
N GLY A 114 -8.25 1.86 7.31
CA GLY A 114 -7.63 1.23 8.47
C GLY A 114 -7.61 2.15 9.68
N SER A 115 -7.32 3.44 9.50
CA SER A 115 -7.34 4.43 10.60
C SER A 115 -8.73 4.58 11.19
N VAL A 116 -9.76 4.65 10.36
CA VAL A 116 -11.16 4.73 10.82
C VAL A 116 -11.57 3.45 11.54
N LEU A 117 -11.26 2.28 10.97
CA LEU A 117 -11.56 0.99 11.61
C LEU A 117 -10.85 0.83 12.95
N ASN A 118 -9.62 1.32 13.07
CA ASN A 118 -8.85 1.26 14.32
C ASN A 118 -9.53 2.01 15.47
N LEU A 119 -10.28 3.08 15.18
CA LEU A 119 -11.05 3.82 16.18
C LEU A 119 -12.27 3.03 16.68
N ILE A 120 -12.79 2.10 15.88
CA ILE A 120 -13.95 1.27 16.23
C ILE A 120 -13.48 0.02 16.96
N LEU A 121 -12.58 -0.75 16.32
CA LEU A 121 -12.07 -2.00 16.85
C LEU A 121 -10.74 -2.33 16.16
N ALA A 122 -9.63 -2.22 16.91
CA ALA A 122 -8.28 -2.45 16.39
C ALA A 122 -8.12 -3.77 15.60
N PRO A 123 -8.63 -4.93 16.07
CA PRO A 123 -8.61 -6.20 15.31
C PRO A 123 -9.17 -6.16 13.87
N LEU A 124 -10.04 -5.19 13.54
CA LEU A 124 -10.57 -5.05 12.18
C LEU A 124 -9.49 -4.63 11.18
N VAL A 125 -8.43 -3.97 11.63
CA VAL A 125 -7.31 -3.56 10.78
C VAL A 125 -6.59 -4.79 10.24
N GLN A 126 -6.41 -5.83 11.05
CA GLN A 126 -5.75 -7.08 10.67
C GLN A 126 -6.58 -7.84 9.64
N LEU A 127 -7.91 -7.86 9.82
CA LEU A 127 -8.83 -8.39 8.80
C LEU A 127 -8.72 -7.59 7.50
N LEU A 128 -8.67 -6.26 7.58
CA LEU A 128 -8.47 -5.40 6.41
C LEU A 128 -7.12 -5.69 5.71
N THR A 129 -6.05 -5.92 6.47
CA THR A 129 -4.74 -6.29 5.90
C THR A 129 -4.82 -7.61 5.13
N LEU A 130 -5.52 -8.62 5.66
CA LEU A 130 -5.75 -9.87 4.94
C LEU A 130 -6.60 -9.67 3.68
N LEU A 131 -7.62 -8.82 3.77
CA LEU A 131 -8.48 -8.48 2.63
C LEU A 131 -7.71 -7.75 1.51
N LEU A 132 -6.57 -7.12 1.78
CA LEU A 132 -5.71 -6.52 0.74
C LEU A 132 -5.17 -7.56 -0.26
N ALA A 133 -5.12 -8.84 0.10
CA ALA A 133 -4.67 -9.88 -0.83
C ALA A 133 -5.50 -9.87 -2.12
N TRP A 134 -6.81 -9.61 -2.02
CA TRP A 134 -7.72 -9.58 -3.17
C TRP A 134 -7.43 -8.44 -4.16
N PRO A 135 -7.41 -7.14 -3.77
CA PRO A 135 -7.08 -6.06 -4.68
C PRO A 135 -5.64 -6.15 -5.21
N ILE A 136 -4.68 -6.65 -4.43
CA ILE A 136 -3.30 -6.90 -4.93
C ILE A 136 -3.31 -7.99 -5.99
N TYR A 137 -4.05 -9.09 -5.77
CA TYR A 137 -4.24 -10.14 -6.76
C TYR A 137 -4.87 -9.59 -8.05
N ARG A 138 -5.95 -8.80 -7.93
CA ARG A 138 -6.62 -8.17 -9.07
C ARG A 138 -5.70 -7.23 -9.83
N LEU A 139 -4.91 -6.43 -9.13
CA LEU A 139 -3.91 -5.56 -9.76
C LEU A 139 -2.89 -6.36 -10.56
N GLY A 140 -2.31 -7.42 -9.96
CA GLY A 140 -1.40 -8.30 -10.69
C GLY A 140 -2.05 -8.92 -11.93
N ARG A 141 -3.30 -9.37 -11.83
CA ARG A 141 -4.05 -9.96 -12.96
C ARG A 141 -4.32 -8.97 -14.10
N MET A 142 -4.44 -7.69 -13.79
CA MET A 142 -4.77 -6.63 -14.77
C MET A 142 -3.53 -5.94 -15.34
N ALA A 143 -2.45 -5.91 -14.57
CA ALA A 143 -1.21 -5.23 -14.93
C ALA A 143 -0.19 -6.16 -15.60
N THR A 144 -0.25 -7.48 -15.34
CA THR A 144 0.71 -8.46 -15.87
C THR A 144 0.02 -9.64 -16.56
N GLU A 145 0.80 -10.39 -17.33
CA GLU A 145 0.38 -11.64 -17.96
C GLU A 145 0.65 -12.87 -17.07
N TRP A 146 0.93 -12.67 -15.77
CA TRP A 146 1.25 -13.77 -14.87
C TRP A 146 0.11 -14.76 -14.76
N ASN A 147 0.44 -16.05 -14.71
CA ASN A 147 -0.57 -17.08 -14.45
C ASN A 147 -1.23 -16.87 -13.08
N LYS A 148 -2.42 -17.44 -12.88
CA LYS A 148 -3.22 -17.24 -11.66
C LYS A 148 -2.46 -17.62 -10.38
N GLY A 149 -1.63 -18.67 -10.43
CA GLY A 149 -0.87 -19.15 -9.28
C GLY A 149 0.23 -18.17 -8.86
N ILE A 150 0.98 -17.66 -9.83
CA ILE A 150 2.02 -16.64 -9.60
C ILE A 150 1.40 -15.37 -9.04
N THR A 151 0.29 -14.90 -9.62
CA THR A 151 -0.36 -13.69 -9.10
C THR A 151 -0.89 -13.88 -7.68
N ALA A 152 -1.40 -15.07 -7.35
CA ALA A 152 -1.82 -15.40 -5.99
C ALA A 152 -0.63 -15.44 -5.02
N ALA A 153 0.49 -16.04 -5.43
CA ALA A 153 1.72 -16.08 -4.64
C ALA A 153 2.30 -14.67 -4.42
N PHE A 154 2.28 -13.81 -5.44
CA PHE A 154 2.65 -12.40 -5.33
C PHE A 154 1.77 -11.68 -4.29
N ALA A 155 0.45 -11.79 -4.41
CA ALA A 155 -0.47 -11.13 -3.49
C ALA A 155 -0.30 -11.62 -2.04
N ALA A 156 -0.16 -12.93 -1.85
CA ALA A 156 0.10 -13.53 -0.55
C ALA A 156 1.44 -13.06 0.02
N ALA A 157 2.51 -13.08 -0.77
CA ALA A 157 3.84 -12.62 -0.34
C ALA A 157 3.83 -11.13 0.04
N THR A 158 3.13 -10.30 -0.73
CA THR A 158 2.97 -8.87 -0.40
C THR A 158 2.27 -8.69 0.94
N VAL A 159 1.12 -9.33 1.15
CA VAL A 159 0.39 -9.20 2.42
C VAL A 159 1.21 -9.74 3.58
N LEU A 160 1.87 -10.88 3.40
CA LEU A 160 2.78 -11.44 4.40
C LEU A 160 3.90 -10.47 4.76
N LEU A 161 4.54 -9.79 3.80
CA LEU A 161 5.55 -8.78 4.12
C LEU A 161 4.94 -7.55 4.82
N LEU A 162 3.76 -7.08 4.40
CA LEU A 162 3.10 -5.95 5.04
C LEU A 162 2.76 -6.23 6.52
N VAL A 163 2.50 -7.50 6.88
CA VAL A 163 2.26 -7.93 8.27
C VAL A 163 3.58 -8.23 8.99
N ALA A 164 4.47 -8.99 8.38
CA ALA A 164 5.68 -9.50 9.03
C ALA A 164 6.69 -8.39 9.33
N VAL A 165 6.81 -7.39 8.45
CA VAL A 165 7.82 -6.34 8.61
C VAL A 165 7.55 -5.46 9.84
N PRO A 166 6.33 -4.95 10.08
CA PRO A 166 6.01 -4.25 11.34
C PRO A 166 6.27 -5.09 12.58
N GLN A 167 5.91 -6.38 12.55
CA GLN A 167 6.13 -7.28 13.69
C GLN A 167 7.62 -7.48 13.95
N ALA A 168 8.42 -7.67 12.90
CA ALA A 168 9.87 -7.79 13.02
C ALA A 168 10.51 -6.51 13.57
N LEU A 169 10.07 -5.33 13.10
CA LEU A 169 10.54 -4.05 13.60
C LEU A 169 10.17 -3.84 15.07
N TYR A 170 8.94 -4.20 15.47
CA TYR A 170 8.50 -4.15 16.86
C TYR A 170 9.34 -5.08 17.74
N MET A 171 9.60 -6.31 17.28
CA MET A 171 10.46 -7.24 18.03
C MET A 171 11.87 -6.68 18.19
N LEU A 172 12.47 -6.12 17.12
CA LEU A 172 13.79 -5.49 17.15
C LEU A 172 13.85 -4.29 18.10
N SER A 173 12.82 -3.44 18.15
CA SER A 173 12.80 -2.27 19.03
C SER A 173 12.50 -2.61 20.49
N SER A 174 11.89 -3.77 20.74
CA SER A 174 11.55 -4.26 22.08
C SER A 174 12.69 -5.03 22.78
N VAL A 175 13.81 -5.29 22.09
CA VAL A 175 14.98 -5.92 22.73
C VAL A 175 15.66 -4.89 23.62
N PRO A 176 15.71 -5.10 24.96
CA PRO A 176 16.44 -4.20 25.84
C PRO A 176 17.93 -4.26 25.49
N VAL A 177 18.51 -3.09 25.19
CA VAL A 177 19.97 -2.89 25.05
C VAL A 177 20.59 -2.78 26.43
#